data_AF-A0AA38RKR5-F1
#
_entry.id   AF-A0AA38RKR5-F1
#
_cell.length_a   1.000
_cell.length_b   1.000
_cell.length_c   1.000
_cell.angle_alpha   90.00
_cell.angle_beta   90.00
_cell.angle_gamma   90.00
#
_symmetry.space_group_name_H-M   'P 1'
#
loop_
_entity.id
_entity.type
_entity.pdbx_description
1 polymer ?
#
loop_
_entity_poly.entity_id
_entity_poly.type
_entity_poly.pdbx_seq_one_letter_code
_entity_poly.pdbx_strand_id
1 'polypeptide(L)'
;MSSSSDMNQYWYSNVDIHRKVITQELQYYLGPQATVRPYTFEGEDGFLVTTPGPALSDEQINDICLKSREMWERQAAARGQLNQDKPLKRPLHQPVIITKAGSSNSNRRRGTDRWRNGSGGRGEEKRRD
;
A
#
# COMPACT_ATOMS: atom_id res chain seq x y z
N MET A 1 -18.08 37.92 0.68
CA MET A 1 -18.65 36.56 0.74
C MET A 1 -17.58 35.64 1.29
N SER A 2 -17.53 35.49 2.61
CA SER A 2 -16.57 34.57 3.27
C SER A 2 -17.34 33.30 3.61
N SER A 3 -17.34 32.33 2.69
CA SER A 3 -17.83 30.99 2.96
C SER A 3 -16.63 30.12 3.32
N SER A 4 -15.97 30.42 4.44
CA SER A 4 -15.28 29.36 5.17
C SER A 4 -16.39 28.45 5.65
N SER A 5 -16.53 27.25 5.09
CA SER A 5 -17.36 26.24 5.69
C SER A 5 -16.78 25.97 7.07
N ASP A 6 -17.35 26.60 8.11
CA ASP A 6 -16.88 26.52 9.49
C ASP A 6 -17.08 25.08 9.99
N MET A 7 -16.15 24.21 9.62
CA MET A 7 -16.14 22.83 10.08
C MET A 7 -15.57 22.81 11.49
N ASN A 8 -16.42 22.46 12.45
CA ASN A 8 -16.04 22.26 13.83
C ASN A 8 -15.07 21.08 13.95
N GLN A 9 -14.09 21.21 14.83
CA GLN A 9 -13.12 20.16 15.12
C GLN A 9 -13.25 19.73 16.57
N TYR A 10 -13.45 18.44 16.77
CA TYR A 10 -13.61 17.82 18.09
C TYR A 10 -12.58 16.71 18.25
N TRP A 11 -11.92 16.69 19.40
CA TRP A 11 -10.98 15.63 19.75
C TRP A 11 -11.66 14.61 20.65
N TYR A 12 -11.45 13.33 20.33
CA TYR A 12 -11.91 12.18 21.09
C TYR A 12 -10.71 11.32 21.45
N SER A 13 -10.59 10.92 22.72
CA SER A 13 -9.55 9.98 23.16
C SER A 13 -9.69 8.63 22.44
N ASN A 14 -8.59 7.90 22.26
CA ASN A 14 -8.62 6.58 21.64
C ASN A 14 -9.10 5.46 22.57
N VAL A 15 -9.35 5.76 23.85
CA VAL A 15 -9.78 4.79 24.86
C VAL A 15 -11.07 4.12 24.42
N ASP A 16 -11.04 2.80 24.33
CA ASP A 16 -12.18 1.94 23.94
C ASP A 16 -12.80 2.23 22.55
N ILE A 17 -12.11 3.00 21.70
CA ILE A 17 -12.57 3.30 20.34
C ILE A 17 -11.67 2.61 19.31
N HIS A 18 -12.26 1.72 18.52
CA HIS A 18 -11.58 1.10 17.39
C HIS A 18 -11.70 1.99 16.14
N ARG A 19 -10.55 2.31 15.52
CA ARG A 19 -10.45 3.10 14.28
C ARG A 19 -11.48 2.78 13.19
N LYS A 20 -11.77 1.51 12.89
CA LYS A 20 -12.73 1.17 11.82
C LYS A 20 -14.16 1.51 12.22
N VAL A 21 -14.52 1.31 13.49
CA VAL A 21 -15.86 1.60 14.00
C VAL A 21 -16.10 3.11 13.97
N ILE A 22 -15.21 3.92 14.55
CA ILE A 22 -15.39 5.38 14.52
C ILE A 22 -15.45 5.91 13.08
N THR A 23 -14.64 5.39 12.16
CA THR A 23 -14.68 5.83 10.75
C THR A 23 -16.02 5.52 10.08
N GLN A 24 -16.61 4.37 10.40
CA GLN A 24 -17.89 3.92 9.84
C GLN A 24 -19.08 4.63 10.48
N GLU A 25 -19.13 4.67 11.80
CA GLU A 25 -20.26 5.21 12.58
C GLU A 25 -20.31 6.74 12.52
N LEU A 26 -19.16 7.42 12.37
CA LEU A 26 -19.13 8.88 12.27
C LEU A 26 -20.01 9.41 11.14
N GLN A 27 -19.89 8.81 9.95
CA GLN A 27 -20.66 9.24 8.79
C GLN A 27 -22.15 8.92 8.94
N TYR A 28 -22.49 7.91 9.75
CA TYR A 28 -23.88 7.57 10.05
C TYR A 28 -24.53 8.62 10.96
N TYR A 29 -23.84 9.09 12.01
CA TYR A 29 -24.40 10.08 12.93
C TYR A 29 -24.30 11.52 12.45
N LEU A 30 -23.15 11.91 11.89
CA LEU A 30 -22.85 13.30 11.53
C LEU A 30 -22.99 13.58 10.02
N GLY A 31 -23.25 12.53 9.23
CA GLY A 31 -23.39 12.61 7.79
C GLY A 31 -22.08 12.47 7.02
N PRO A 32 -22.15 12.41 5.67
CA PRO A 32 -21.03 12.05 4.81
C PRO A 32 -19.91 13.10 4.76
N GLN A 33 -20.17 14.33 5.20
CA GLN A 33 -19.18 15.40 5.28
C GLN A 33 -18.30 15.33 6.53
N ALA A 34 -18.69 14.49 7.51
CA ALA A 34 -17.89 14.29 8.70
C ALA A 34 -16.67 13.41 8.38
N THR A 35 -15.51 13.84 8.85
CA THR A 35 -14.24 13.14 8.65
C THR A 35 -13.56 12.88 9.99
N VAL A 36 -12.86 11.76 10.09
CA VAL A 36 -12.05 11.40 11.26
C VAL A 36 -10.62 11.12 10.83
N ARG A 37 -9.65 11.64 11.60
CA ARG A 37 -8.23 11.33 11.44
C ARG A 37 -7.58 11.00 12.78
N PRO A 38 -6.57 10.12 12.82
CA PRO A 38 -5.73 9.97 14.00
C PRO A 38 -5.08 11.31 14.36
N TYR A 39 -5.07 11.65 15.63
CA TYR A 39 -4.48 12.90 16.12
C TYR A 39 -4.08 12.76 17.59
N THR A 40 -2.88 13.23 17.91
CA THR A 40 -2.37 13.23 19.29
C THR A 40 -2.61 14.62 19.88
N PHE A 41 -3.33 14.69 21.00
CA PHE A 41 -3.61 15.93 21.73
C PHE A 41 -3.02 15.80 23.14
N GLU A 42 -2.19 16.77 23.53
CA GLU A 42 -1.53 16.78 24.86
C GLU A 42 -0.71 15.52 25.21
N GLY A 43 -0.25 14.79 24.18
CA GLY A 43 0.49 13.54 24.36
C GLY A 43 -0.39 12.28 24.43
N GLU A 44 -1.71 12.43 24.38
CA GLU A 44 -2.66 11.32 24.28
C GLU A 44 -3.07 11.08 22.83
N ASP A 45 -3.02 9.82 22.43
CA ASP A 45 -3.49 9.41 21.11
C ASP A 45 -5.01 9.41 21.06
N GLY A 46 -5.55 9.92 19.97
CA GLY A 46 -6.98 10.04 19.78
C GLY A 46 -7.37 10.22 18.33
N PHE A 47 -8.58 10.73 18.16
CA PHE A 47 -9.22 10.97 16.89
C PHE A 47 -9.70 12.41 16.83
N LEU A 48 -9.27 13.12 15.80
CA LEU A 48 -9.83 14.43 15.49
C LEU A 48 -10.94 14.26 14.46
N VAL A 49 -12.14 14.64 14.85
CA VAL A 49 -13.33 14.68 14.02
C VAL A 49 -13.54 16.08 13.50
N THR A 50 -13.75 16.22 12.20
CA THR A 50 -14.10 17.48 11.55
C THR A 50 -15.49 17.35 10.95
N THR A 51 -16.44 18.20 11.35
CA THR A 51 -17.85 18.11 10.98
C THR A 51 -18.46 19.51 10.78
N PRO A 52 -19.37 19.72 9.81
CA PRO A 52 -20.12 20.97 9.68
C PRO A 52 -21.21 21.14 10.74
N GLY A 53 -21.46 20.12 11.57
CA GLY A 53 -22.53 20.08 12.56
C GLY A 53 -22.03 20.08 14.02
N PRO A 54 -22.91 19.70 14.97
CA PRO A 54 -22.53 19.51 16.36
C PRO A 54 -21.59 18.30 16.54
N ALA A 55 -20.94 18.23 17.69
CA ALA A 55 -20.18 17.05 18.12
C ALA A 55 -21.09 15.81 18.27
N LEU A 56 -20.47 14.63 18.30
CA LEU A 56 -21.14 13.40 18.73
C LEU A 56 -21.70 13.59 20.15
N SER A 57 -22.94 13.11 20.37
CA SER A 57 -23.51 13.04 21.71
C SER A 57 -22.87 11.91 22.53
N ASP A 58 -22.97 12.01 23.86
CA ASP A 58 -22.44 10.98 24.76
C ASP A 58 -23.03 9.59 24.47
N GLU A 59 -24.31 9.51 24.11
CA GLU A 59 -24.96 8.26 23.71
C GLU A 59 -24.35 7.67 22.44
N GLN A 60 -24.01 8.51 21.46
CA GLN A 60 -23.37 8.08 20.22
C GLN A 60 -21.94 7.60 20.46
N ILE A 61 -21.20 8.29 21.34
CA ILE A 61 -19.85 7.88 21.76
C ILE A 61 -19.93 6.52 22.48
N ASN A 62 -20.90 6.35 23.37
CA ASN A 62 -21.12 5.08 24.06
C ASN A 62 -21.42 3.93 23.08
N ASP A 63 -22.28 4.15 22.07
CA ASP A 63 -22.56 3.14 21.05
C ASP A 63 -21.29 2.80 20.23
N ILE A 64 -20.47 3.80 19.89
CA ILE A 64 -19.17 3.60 19.23
C ILE A 64 -18.23 2.75 20.10
N CYS A 65 -18.18 2.99 21.41
CA CYS A 65 -17.37 2.19 22.34
C CYS A 65 -17.86 0.74 22.42
N LEU A 66 -19.18 0.53 22.52
CA LEU A 66 -19.78 -0.81 22.55
C LEU A 66 -19.48 -1.60 21.26
N LYS A 67 -19.69 -0.98 20.09
CA LYS A 67 -19.38 -1.56 18.78
C LYS A 67 -17.88 -1.83 18.60
N SER A 68 -17.03 -0.96 19.14
CA SER A 68 -15.57 -1.13 19.14
C SER A 68 -15.15 -2.36 19.94
N ARG A 69 -15.76 -2.57 21.12
CA ARG A 69 -15.55 -3.75 21.96
C ARG A 69 -15.94 -5.03 21.24
N GLU A 70 -17.14 -5.10 20.68
CA GLU A 70 -17.60 -6.26 19.91
C GLU A 70 -16.63 -6.56 18.76
N MET A 71 -16.13 -5.53 18.09
CA MET A 71 -15.22 -5.71 16.97
C MET A 71 -13.84 -6.24 17.40
N TRP A 72 -13.33 -5.84 18.57
CA TRP A 72 -12.14 -6.44 19.15
C TRP A 72 -12.37 -7.90 19.57
N GLU A 73 -13.48 -8.19 20.23
CA GLU A 73 -13.87 -9.56 20.63
C GLU A 73 -13.95 -10.48 19.40
N ARG A 74 -14.58 -10.01 18.32
CA ARG A 74 -14.68 -10.74 17.05
C ARG A 74 -13.31 -10.96 16.39
N GLN A 75 -12.43 -9.96 16.42
CA GLN A 75 -11.06 -10.13 15.92
C GLN A 75 -10.25 -11.12 16.77
N ALA A 76 -10.40 -11.07 18.09
CA ALA A 76 -9.73 -12.00 19.01
C ALA A 76 -10.22 -13.43 18.78
N ALA A 77 -11.53 -13.65 18.64
CA ALA A 77 -12.12 -14.93 18.30
C ALA A 77 -11.62 -15.47 16.95
N ALA A 78 -11.57 -14.62 15.91
CA ALA A 78 -11.06 -15.00 14.60
C ALA A 78 -9.57 -15.40 14.62
N ARG A 79 -8.75 -14.74 15.46
CA ARG A 79 -7.35 -15.12 15.67
C ARG A 79 -7.22 -16.45 16.42
N GLY A 80 -8.10 -16.71 17.39
CA GLY A 80 -8.18 -18.00 18.08
C GLY A 80 -8.51 -19.18 17.15
N GLN A 81 -9.36 -18.95 16.15
CA GLN A 81 -9.77 -19.97 15.17
C GLN A 81 -8.72 -20.24 14.07
N LEU A 82 -7.84 -19.29 13.76
CA LEU A 82 -6.82 -19.44 12.72
C LEU A 82 -5.67 -20.39 13.10
N ASN A 83 -5.58 -20.79 14.37
CA ASN A 83 -4.51 -21.62 14.91
C ASN A 83 -4.78 -23.13 14.93
N GLN A 84 -5.97 -23.61 14.55
CA GLN A 84 -6.28 -25.05 14.68
C GLN A 84 -6.33 -25.87 13.39
N ASP A 85 -6.53 -25.30 12.18
CA ASP A 85 -6.91 -26.15 11.02
C ASP A 85 -6.28 -25.87 9.65
N LYS A 86 -5.07 -25.29 9.55
CA LYS A 86 -4.42 -25.15 8.22
C LYS A 86 -2.91 -25.43 8.25
N PRO A 87 -2.43 -26.61 7.82
CA PRO A 87 -1.04 -26.74 7.37
C PRO A 87 -0.81 -25.75 6.21
N LEU A 88 0.26 -24.95 6.35
CA LEU A 88 0.66 -23.89 5.42
C LEU A 88 0.84 -24.43 3.99
N LYS A 89 -0.05 -24.09 3.06
CA LYS A 89 -0.01 -24.53 1.64
C LYS A 89 0.87 -23.69 0.71
N ARG A 90 1.59 -22.68 1.21
CA ARG A 90 2.48 -21.88 0.35
C ARG A 90 3.64 -21.27 1.15
N PRO A 91 4.90 -21.37 0.66
CA PRO A 91 6.02 -20.66 1.26
C PRO A 91 5.77 -19.15 1.13
N LEU A 92 5.70 -18.48 2.27
CA LEU A 92 5.58 -17.04 2.39
C LEU A 92 6.86 -16.40 1.79
N HIS A 93 6.74 -15.32 1.01
CA HIS A 93 7.82 -14.42 0.52
C HIS A 93 8.50 -14.66 -0.84
N GLN A 94 7.89 -15.32 -1.83
CA GLN A 94 8.44 -15.23 -3.20
C GLN A 94 7.91 -13.98 -3.93
N PRO A 95 8.76 -13.02 -4.33
CA PRO A 95 8.34 -11.88 -5.13
C PRO A 95 7.98 -12.32 -6.55
N VAL A 96 6.88 -11.78 -7.08
CA VAL A 96 6.45 -11.97 -8.47
C VAL A 96 7.12 -10.89 -9.34
N ILE A 97 7.85 -11.31 -10.38
CA ILE A 97 8.50 -10.39 -11.34
C ILE A 97 7.44 -9.80 -12.26
N ILE A 98 7.24 -8.47 -12.23
CA ILE A 98 6.27 -7.76 -13.10
C ILE A 98 6.93 -7.25 -14.39
N THR A 99 8.26 -7.05 -14.40
CA THR A 99 8.99 -6.65 -15.62
C THR A 99 10.42 -7.18 -15.59
N LYS A 100 10.83 -7.87 -16.66
CA LYS A 100 12.19 -8.39 -16.82
C LYS A 100 13.05 -7.27 -17.41
N ALA A 101 13.92 -6.65 -16.61
CA ALA A 101 14.98 -5.80 -17.13
C ALA A 101 15.89 -6.67 -18.02
N GLY A 102 15.79 -6.48 -19.35
CA GLY A 102 16.60 -7.24 -20.31
C GLY A 102 15.98 -7.46 -21.69
N SER A 103 14.76 -6.99 -21.97
CA SER A 103 14.23 -6.95 -23.35
C SER A 103 14.15 -5.51 -23.85
N SER A 104 15.28 -4.98 -24.33
CA SER A 104 15.26 -3.88 -25.29
C SER A 104 16.49 -3.94 -26.20
N ASN A 105 16.34 -4.74 -27.26
CA ASN A 105 16.64 -4.38 -28.63
C ASN A 105 17.64 -3.24 -28.87
N SER A 106 18.88 -3.58 -29.22
CA SER A 106 19.80 -2.67 -29.93
C SER A 106 20.16 -3.27 -31.29
N ASN A 107 19.24 -3.04 -32.23
CA ASN A 107 19.53 -3.03 -33.65
C ASN A 107 20.70 -2.07 -33.94
N ARG A 108 21.67 -2.52 -34.75
CA ARG A 108 22.82 -1.84 -35.42
C ARG A 108 24.19 -2.28 -34.90
N ARG A 109 24.85 -3.22 -35.61
CA ARG A 109 26.05 -2.93 -36.43
C ARG A 109 26.17 -3.93 -37.59
N ARG A 110 25.96 -3.37 -38.77
CA ARG A 110 26.21 -3.86 -40.12
C ARG A 110 27.72 -4.08 -40.30
N GLY A 111 28.12 -5.24 -40.82
CA GLY A 111 29.52 -5.55 -41.16
C GLY A 111 29.57 -6.60 -42.28
N THR A 112 29.17 -6.19 -43.47
CA THR A 112 29.32 -6.98 -44.71
C THR A 112 30.59 -6.52 -45.41
N ASP A 113 31.69 -7.24 -45.22
CA ASP A 113 32.92 -7.00 -45.99
C ASP A 113 33.24 -8.24 -46.82
N ARG A 114 32.63 -8.27 -48.01
CA ARG A 114 33.02 -9.10 -49.15
C ARG A 114 34.16 -8.39 -49.91
N TRP A 115 35.35 -8.95 -49.87
CA TRP A 115 36.43 -8.74 -50.85
C TRP A 115 37.11 -10.12 -51.03
N ARG A 116 36.73 -10.99 -51.98
CA ARG A 116 36.93 -11.04 -53.44
C ARG A 116 38.39 -10.90 -53.91
N ASN A 117 38.92 -12.04 -54.35
CA ASN A 117 39.93 -12.30 -55.40
C ASN A 117 41.38 -11.82 -55.24
N GLY A 118 42.31 -12.78 -55.42
CA GLY A 118 43.72 -12.52 -55.64
C GLY A 118 44.49 -13.82 -55.92
N SER A 119 44.26 -14.40 -57.10
CA SER A 119 44.96 -15.55 -57.67
C SER A 119 46.46 -15.26 -57.93
N GLY A 120 47.30 -16.31 -57.86
CA GLY A 120 48.69 -16.31 -58.36
C GLY A 120 49.73 -16.23 -57.24
N GLY A 121 50.81 -17.00 -57.16
CA GLY A 121 51.46 -17.95 -58.08
C GLY A 121 52.81 -18.30 -57.40
N ARG A 122 53.28 -19.55 -57.54
CA ARG A 122 54.49 -19.92 -58.34
C ARG A 122 55.85 -19.83 -57.61
N GLY A 123 56.58 -20.96 -57.66
CA GLY A 123 58.05 -21.08 -57.62
C GLY A 123 58.65 -21.10 -56.21
N GLU A 124 59.21 -22.18 -55.66
CA GLU A 124 60.33 -23.05 -56.10
C GLU A 124 61.73 -22.44 -55.90
N GLU A 125 62.51 -23.17 -55.10
CA GLU A 125 63.98 -23.32 -55.03
C GLU A 125 64.95 -22.25 -54.49
N LYS A 126 65.73 -22.74 -53.49
CA LYS A 126 67.21 -22.81 -53.40
C LYS A 126 67.99 -21.82 -52.50
N ARG A 127 68.66 -22.47 -51.54
CA ARG A 127 70.09 -22.40 -51.14
C ARG A 127 70.52 -21.46 -49.98
N ARG A 128 71.15 -22.13 -49.01
CA ARG A 128 72.40 -21.83 -48.27
C ARG A 128 72.52 -20.45 -47.58
N ASP A 129 72.76 -20.47 -46.28
CA ASP A 129 74.11 -20.43 -45.69
C ASP A 129 74.14 -21.20 -44.36
#